data_AF-A0A0T1Q483-F1
#
_entry.id   AF-A0A0T1Q483-F1
#
_cell.length_a   1.000
_cell.length_b   1.000
_cell.length_c   1.000
_cell.angle_alpha   90.00
_cell.angle_beta   90.00
_cell.angle_gamma   90.00
#
_symmetry.space_group_name_H-M   'P 1'
#
loop_
_entity.id
_entity.type
_entity.pdbx_description
1 polymer ?
#
loop_
_entity_poly.entity_id
_entity_poly.type
_entity_poly.pdbx_seq_one_letter_code
_entity_poly.pdbx_strand_id
1 'polypeptide(L)'
;MTAVPAGRRRGADEPVVRQVTEELVLVEAGGHKVLASAVCPHRGGRLKYGRVDGDRLRITCPLHHTTFDLASGERTSGAACAALRVVDVLPDTQDGAPGGAP
;
A
#
# COMPACT_ATOMS: atom_id res chain seq x y z
N MET A 1 23.83 21.96 -20.08
CA MET A 1 22.51 21.48 -20.55
C MET A 1 22.16 20.28 -19.68
N THR A 2 21.69 20.52 -18.46
CA THR A 2 21.43 19.43 -17.51
C THR A 2 20.00 18.97 -17.74
N ALA A 3 19.84 17.74 -18.26
CA ALA A 3 18.53 17.15 -18.46
C ALA A 3 17.85 17.01 -17.08
N VAL A 4 16.76 17.74 -16.89
CA VAL A 4 15.85 17.53 -15.76
C VAL A 4 15.20 16.15 -15.99
N PRO A 5 15.28 15.21 -15.04
CA PRO A 5 14.63 13.91 -15.23
C PRO A 5 13.14 14.12 -15.41
N ALA A 6 12.58 13.42 -16.40
CA ALA A 6 11.17 13.49 -16.78
C ALA A 6 10.29 13.42 -15.53
N GLY A 7 9.48 14.47 -15.34
CA GLY A 7 8.68 14.68 -14.15
C GLY A 7 7.85 13.46 -13.78
N ARG A 8 7.82 13.13 -12.48
CA ARG A 8 6.85 12.21 -11.90
C ARG A 8 5.47 12.61 -12.38
N ARG A 9 4.75 11.68 -13.00
CA ARG A 9 3.33 11.81 -13.33
C ARG A 9 2.58 12.05 -12.01
N ARG A 10 2.22 13.30 -11.75
CA ARG A 10 1.34 13.68 -10.64
C ARG A 10 -0.09 13.54 -11.12
N GLY A 11 -0.83 12.54 -10.63
CA GLY A 11 -2.29 12.54 -10.74
C GLY A 11 -3.06 11.25 -11.04
N ALA A 12 -2.47 10.04 -10.98
CA ALA A 12 -3.21 8.79 -11.26
C ALA A 12 -3.22 7.72 -10.14
N ASP A 13 -2.41 7.85 -9.08
CA ASP A 13 -2.26 6.85 -8.02
C ASP A 13 -2.57 7.46 -6.63
N GLU A 14 -3.81 7.92 -6.40
CA GLU A 14 -4.20 8.13 -5.00
C GLU A 14 -4.28 6.76 -4.33
N PRO A 15 -3.58 6.55 -3.21
CA PRO A 15 -3.53 5.22 -2.62
C PRO A 15 -4.92 4.83 -2.09
N VAL A 16 -5.36 3.64 -2.46
CA VAL A 16 -6.66 3.09 -2.08
C VAL A 16 -6.47 1.96 -1.07
N VAL A 17 -7.28 1.92 -0.02
CA VAL A 17 -7.35 0.78 0.89
C VAL A 17 -8.77 0.23 0.89
N ARG A 18 -8.93 -1.02 0.46
CA ARG A 18 -10.23 -1.71 0.38
C ARG A 18 -10.23 -2.91 1.30
N GLN A 19 -11.24 -3.02 2.14
CA GLN A 19 -11.47 -4.25 2.88
C GLN A 19 -12.02 -5.32 1.94
N VAL A 20 -11.33 -6.45 1.83
CA VAL A 20 -11.70 -7.55 0.92
C VAL A 20 -12.26 -8.76 1.67
N THR A 21 -11.83 -8.97 2.92
CA THR A 21 -12.43 -9.92 3.87
C THR A 21 -12.44 -9.30 5.27
N GLU A 22 -12.96 -10.03 6.26
CA GLU A 22 -12.85 -9.59 7.66
C GLU A 22 -11.38 -9.49 8.14
N GLU A 23 -10.51 -10.34 7.57
CA GLU A 23 -9.11 -10.48 7.98
C GLU A 23 -8.13 -9.74 7.08
N LEU A 24 -8.53 -9.34 5.86
CA LEU A 24 -7.64 -8.79 4.85
C LEU A 24 -8.11 -7.47 4.23
N VAL A 25 -7.14 -6.62 3.92
CA VAL A 25 -7.28 -5.42 3.09
C VAL A 25 -6.39 -5.54 1.85
N LEU A 26 -6.89 -5.01 0.75
CA LEU A 26 -6.11 -4.71 -0.46
C LEU A 26 -5.67 -3.24 -0.40
N VAL A 27 -4.38 -2.99 -0.53
CA VAL A 27 -3.81 -1.66 -0.68
C VAL A 27 -3.31 -1.51 -2.11
N GLU A 28 -3.81 -0.51 -2.82
CA GLU A 28 -3.39 -0.15 -4.18
C GLU A 28 -2.62 1.17 -4.07
N ALA A 29 -1.30 1.15 -4.29
CA ALA A 29 -0.46 2.32 -4.10
C ALA A 29 0.88 2.20 -4.86
N GLY A 30 1.30 3.28 -5.53
CA GLY A 30 2.62 3.37 -6.14
C GLY A 30 2.87 2.30 -7.21
N GLY A 31 1.83 1.91 -7.97
CA GLY A 31 1.93 0.82 -8.94
C GLY A 31 2.06 -0.57 -8.32
N HIS A 32 1.62 -0.76 -7.07
CA HIS A 32 1.57 -2.06 -6.40
C HIS A 32 0.16 -2.35 -5.85
N LYS A 33 -0.18 -3.63 -5.81
CA LYS A 33 -1.34 -4.19 -5.14
C LYS A 33 -0.87 -5.10 -4.02
N VAL A 34 -1.17 -4.73 -2.78
CA VAL A 34 -0.69 -5.43 -1.58
C VAL A 34 -1.87 -6.01 -0.82
N LEU A 35 -1.86 -7.31 -0.59
CA LEU A 35 -2.83 -7.98 0.27
C LEU A 35 -2.23 -8.13 1.67
N ALA A 36 -2.83 -7.54 2.69
CA ALA A 36 -2.30 -7.54 4.05
C ALA A 36 -3.41 -7.71 5.08
N SER A 37 -3.05 -7.97 6.34
CA SER A 37 -4.00 -8.04 7.46
C SER A 37 -4.85 -6.77 7.57
N ALA A 38 -6.16 -6.91 7.77
CA ALA A 38 -7.11 -5.80 7.92
C ALA A 38 -6.97 -5.05 9.25
N VAL A 39 -6.29 -5.65 10.23
CA VAL A 39 -6.14 -5.11 11.59
C VAL A 39 -4.66 -4.95 11.94
N CYS A 40 -4.36 -3.84 12.59
CA CYS A 40 -3.03 -3.56 13.12
C CYS A 40 -2.69 -4.54 14.27
N PRO A 41 -1.53 -5.21 14.24
CA PRO A 41 -1.15 -6.20 15.26
C PRO A 41 -0.89 -5.60 16.65
N HIS A 42 -0.85 -4.27 16.79
CA HIS A 42 -0.69 -3.63 18.10
C HIS A 42 -1.96 -3.78 18.97
N ARG A 43 -3.10 -3.28 18.50
CA ARG A 43 -4.38 -3.25 19.26
C ARG A 43 -5.61 -3.33 18.35
N GLY A 44 -5.49 -3.99 17.20
CA GLY A 44 -6.63 -4.27 16.32
C GLY A 44 -7.17 -3.08 15.53
N GLY A 45 -6.42 -1.98 15.42
CA GLY A 45 -6.85 -0.81 14.64
C GLY A 45 -7.14 -1.19 13.18
N ARG A 46 -8.32 -0.82 12.66
CA ARG A 46 -8.77 -1.18 11.31
C ARG A 46 -7.96 -0.43 10.24
N LEU A 47 -7.17 -1.15 9.46
CA LEU A 47 -6.28 -0.57 8.47
C LEU A 47 -6.98 -0.05 7.22
N LYS A 48 -8.26 -0.41 7.00
CA LYS A 48 -9.07 0.22 5.93
C LYS A 48 -9.23 1.75 6.07
N TYR A 49 -8.97 2.29 7.27
CA TYR A 49 -8.96 3.73 7.52
C TYR A 49 -7.53 4.28 7.68
N GLY A 50 -6.52 3.47 7.38
CA GLY A 50 -5.11 3.83 7.50
C GLY A 50 -4.68 4.82 6.42
N ARG A 51 -3.68 5.63 6.75
CA ARG A 51 -3.05 6.54 5.78
C ARG A 51 -1.96 5.77 5.05
N VAL A 52 -1.95 5.84 3.72
CA VAL A 52 -0.92 5.20 2.90
C VAL A 52 0.01 6.27 2.33
N ASP A 53 1.31 5.98 2.40
CA ASP A 53 2.37 6.68 1.68
C ASP A 53 2.75 5.80 0.48
N GLY A 54 2.19 6.10 -0.69
CA GLY A 54 2.43 5.34 -1.91
C GLY A 54 3.84 5.48 -2.47
N ASP A 55 4.54 6.57 -2.15
CA ASP A 55 5.93 6.78 -2.59
C ASP A 55 6.91 5.86 -1.84
N ARG A 56 6.60 5.56 -0.58
CA ARG A 56 7.40 4.68 0.28
C ARG A 56 6.81 3.30 0.48
N LEU A 57 5.65 3.04 -0.12
CA LEU A 57 4.86 1.82 0.05
C LEU A 57 4.67 1.46 1.53
N ARG A 58 4.11 2.41 2.31
CA ARG A 58 3.87 2.26 3.76
C ARG A 58 2.43 2.55 4.14
N ILE A 59 1.94 1.87 5.17
CA ILE A 59 0.63 2.16 5.78
C ILE A 59 0.79 2.55 7.25
N THR A 60 0.11 3.62 7.66
CA THR A 60 0.05 4.10 9.03
C THR A 60 -1.32 3.79 9.63
N CYS A 61 -1.33 3.05 10.72
CA CYS A 61 -2.52 2.72 11.49
C CYS A 61 -3.21 4.00 12.00
N PRO A 62 -4.53 4.17 11.81
CA PRO A 62 -5.22 5.41 12.14
C PRO A 62 -5.38 5.62 13.65
N LEU A 63 -5.29 4.55 14.46
CA LEU A 63 -5.59 4.61 15.88
C LEU A 63 -4.42 5.13 16.72
N HIS A 64 -3.21 4.61 16.50
CA HIS A 64 -2.01 4.95 17.29
C HIS A 64 -0.78 5.25 16.43
N HIS A 65 -0.97 5.43 15.12
CA HIS A 65 0.08 5.84 14.18
C HIS A 65 1.31 4.92 14.07
N THR A 66 1.17 3.63 14.41
CA THR A 66 2.15 2.62 14.04
C THR A 66 2.19 2.48 12.52
N THR A 67 3.38 2.54 11.94
CA THR A 67 3.59 2.48 10.49
C THR A 67 4.31 1.20 10.10
N PHE A 68 3.86 0.58 9.02
CA PHE A 68 4.41 -0.66 8.48
C PHE A 68 4.86 -0.46 7.04
N ASP A 69 5.97 -1.08 6.69
CA ASP A 69 6.37 -1.31 5.30
C ASP A 69 5.42 -2.33 4.68
N LEU A 70 4.81 -2.02 3.54
CA LEU A 70 3.84 -2.90 2.89
C LEU A 70 4.51 -3.96 2.01
N ALA A 71 5.81 -3.87 1.73
CA ALA A 71 6.53 -4.92 1.01
C ALA A 71 6.95 -6.05 1.98
N SER A 72 7.43 -5.71 3.17
CA SER A 72 7.92 -6.68 4.15
C SER A 72 6.99 -6.93 5.34
N GLY A 73 6.08 -5.99 5.63
CA GLY A 73 5.28 -5.98 6.84
C GLY A 73 5.99 -5.39 8.07
N GLU A 74 7.28 -5.06 7.96
CA GLU A 74 8.06 -4.59 9.10
C GLU A 74 7.53 -3.28 9.68
N ARG A 75 7.49 -3.19 11.01
CA ARG A 75 7.16 -1.96 11.71
C ARG A 75 8.30 -0.96 11.58
N THR A 76 8.07 0.14 10.89
CA THR A 76 9.07 1.20 10.69
C THR A 76 9.02 2.29 11.76
N SER A 77 7.87 2.49 12.42
CA SER A 77 7.71 3.52 13.48
C SER A 77 6.48 3.25 14.36
N GLY A 78 6.36 3.99 15.47
CA GLY A 78 5.22 3.94 16.39
C GLY A 78 5.33 2.84 17.44
N ALA A 79 4.20 2.48 18.06
CA ALA A 79 4.15 1.56 19.19
C ALA A 79 4.74 0.17 18.86
N ALA A 80 5.49 -0.41 19.80
CA ALA A 80 6.09 -1.74 19.63
C ALA A 80 5.00 -2.82 19.51
N CYS A 81 5.07 -3.60 18.43
CA CYS A 81 4.21 -4.75 18.16
C CYS A 81 4.87 -5.65 17.12
N ALA A 82 4.24 -6.80 16.82
CA ALA A 82 4.65 -7.67 15.73
C ALA A 82 4.58 -6.95 14.37
N ALA A 83 5.26 -7.52 13.37
CA ALA A 83 5.14 -7.11 11.97
C ALA A 83 3.68 -7.30 11.48
N LEU A 84 3.28 -6.44 10.55
CA LEU A 84 2.01 -6.60 9.84
C LEU A 84 2.14 -7.82 8.92
N ARG A 85 1.16 -8.73 8.95
CA ARG A 85 1.15 -9.84 8.00
C ARG A 85 0.81 -9.31 6.60
N VAL A 86 1.80 -9.39 5.71
CA VAL A 86 1.63 -9.20 4.27
C VAL A 86 1.48 -10.58 3.64
N VAL A 87 0.42 -10.76 2.86
CA VAL A 87 0.09 -12.03 2.20
C VAL A 87 0.76 -12.11 0.84
N ASP A 88 0.64 -11.04 0.06
CA ASP A 88 1.21 -10.96 -1.28
C ASP A 88 1.42 -9.50 -1.71
N VAL A 89 2.35 -9.31 -2.62
CA VAL A 89 2.72 -8.01 -3.22
C VAL A 89 2.81 -8.22 -4.72
N LEU A 90 1.80 -7.72 -5.43
CA LEU A 90 1.72 -7.81 -6.88
C LEU A 90 2.10 -6.45 -7.50
N PRO A 91 2.86 -6.43 -8.60
CA PRO A 91 2.94 -5.23 -9.41
C PRO A 91 1.54 -4.90 -9.95
N ASP A 92 1.23 -3.62 -10.08
CA ASP A 92 0.01 -3.20 -10.75
C ASP A 92 0.15 -3.50 -12.24
N THR A 93 -0.45 -4.62 -12.66
CA THR A 93 -0.67 -4.91 -14.07
C THR A 93 -1.75 -3.97 -14.54
N GLN A 94 -1.33 -2.85 -15.12
CA GLN A 94 -2.24 -1.96 -15.81
C GLN A 94 -2.89 -2.78 -16.93
N ASP A 95 -4.22 -2.97 -16.90
CA ASP A 95 -4.99 -3.61 -17.97
C ASP A 95 -4.87 -2.75 -19.25
N GLY A 96 -3.78 -2.98 -19.99
CA GLY A 96 -3.51 -2.40 -21.30
C GLY A 96 -3.31 -3.53 -22.29
N ALA A 97 -4.40 -4.12 -22.80
CA ALA A 97 -4.33 -4.88 -24.04
C ALA A 97 -3.99 -3.90 -25.18
N PRO A 98 -2.85 -4.01 -25.89
CA PRO A 98 -2.66 -3.28 -27.13
C PRO A 98 -3.57 -3.90 -28.20
N GLY A 99 -4.27 -3.02 -28.94
CA GLY A 99 -5.23 -3.40 -29.97
C GLY A 99 -4.67 -4.36 -31.02
N GLY A 100 -5.45 -5.41 -31.30
CA GLY A 100 -5.30 -6.23 -32.50
C GLY A 100 -6.46 -5.93 -33.43
N ALA A 101 -6.23 -5.11 -34.45
CA ALA A 101 -7.08 -5.02 -35.63
C ALA A 101 -6.30 -5.62 -36.82
N PRO A 102 -6.82 -6.63 -37.53
CA PRO A 102 -6.49 -6.80 -38.95
C PRO A 102 -7.22 -5.76 -39.81
#